data_AF-A0A2V9WQB0-F1
#
_entry.id   AF-A0A2V9WQB0-F1
#
_cell.length_a   1.000
_cell.length_b   1.000
_cell.length_c   1.000
_cell.angle_alpha   90.00
_cell.angle_beta   90.00
_cell.angle_gamma   90.00
#
_symmetry.space_group_name_H-M   'P 1'
#
loop_
_entity.id
_entity.type
_entity.pdbx_description
1 polymer ?
#
loop_
_entity_poly.entity_id
_entity_poly.type
_entity_poly.pdbx_seq_one_letter_code
_entity_poly.pdbx_strand_id
1 'polypeptide(L)'
;MKKQNGFSLIELLIVVAIILVIAAIAIPNLMRARMAANDSSAAASVRMINTAEIAYFGAYTTLGYPAGLTTLGGASPCTPAIATACLIDDFLATNGGGLGKSGYNFNATGSPSAGSTVNDQFYSTGTPLGLRSGTRAYCSVQDAVLRLQPSGNITLVASYNACETLSPMGN
;
A
#
# COMPACT_ATOMS: atom_id res chain seq x y z
N MET A 1 41.52 11.39 -45.59
CA MET A 1 40.08 11.05 -45.67
C MET A 1 39.82 9.86 -44.74
N LYS A 2 39.10 10.05 -43.63
CA LYS A 2 38.73 8.94 -42.73
C LYS A 2 37.56 8.18 -43.36
N LYS A 3 37.72 6.90 -43.68
CA LYS A 3 36.61 6.01 -44.09
C LYS A 3 35.62 5.96 -42.92
N GLN A 4 34.39 6.43 -43.15
CA GLN A 4 33.29 6.17 -42.24
C GLN A 4 32.80 4.75 -42.52
N ASN A 5 33.03 3.84 -41.58
CA ASN A 5 32.44 2.51 -41.61
C ASN A 5 30.98 2.67 -41.18
N GLY A 6 30.05 2.68 -42.14
CA GLY A 6 28.61 2.66 -41.86
C GLY A 6 28.16 1.26 -41.44
N PHE A 7 27.22 1.20 -40.50
CA PHE A 7 26.52 -0.04 -40.13
C PHE A 7 25.72 -0.58 -41.33
N SER A 8 25.75 -1.88 -41.55
CA SER A 8 24.90 -2.54 -42.55
C SER A 8 23.45 -2.63 -42.07
N LEU A 9 22.49 -2.50 -42.99
CA LEU A 9 21.06 -2.69 -42.69
C LEU A 9 20.78 -4.08 -42.09
N ILE A 10 21.49 -5.11 -42.54
CA ILE A 10 21.31 -6.47 -42.01
C ILE A 10 21.82 -6.60 -40.56
N GLU A 11 22.90 -5.90 -40.22
CA GLU A 11 23.43 -5.88 -38.85
C GLU A 11 22.45 -5.20 -37.91
N LEU A 12 21.83 -4.09 -38.34
CA LEU A 12 20.78 -3.43 -37.57
C LEU A 12 19.56 -4.34 -37.36
N LEU A 13 19.13 -5.06 -38.39
CA LEU A 13 17.95 -5.93 -38.32
C LEU A 13 18.12 -7.10 -37.35
N ILE A 14 19.29 -7.74 -37.33
CA ILE A 14 19.57 -8.85 -36.39
C ILE A 14 19.58 -8.33 -34.95
N VAL A 15 20.18 -7.15 -34.71
CA VAL A 15 20.21 -6.55 -33.37
C VAL A 15 18.78 -6.26 -32.88
N VAL A 16 17.94 -5.65 -33.72
CA VAL A 16 16.55 -5.38 -33.36
C VAL A 16 15.78 -6.68 -33.11
N ALA A 17 15.98 -7.72 -33.93
CA ALA A 17 15.33 -9.02 -33.74
C ALA A 17 15.66 -9.65 -32.38
N ILE A 18 16.94 -9.64 -31.96
CA ILE A 18 17.36 -10.19 -30.67
C ILE A 18 16.79 -9.36 -29.50
N ILE A 19 16.80 -8.02 -29.60
CA ILE A 19 16.20 -7.15 -28.58
C ILE A 19 14.71 -7.45 -28.41
N LEU A 20 13.97 -7.65 -29.51
CA LEU A 20 12.54 -7.97 -29.47
C LEU A 20 12.25 -9.32 -28.79
N VAL A 21 13.09 -10.34 -29.02
CA VAL A 21 12.96 -11.64 -28.35
C VAL A 21 13.19 -11.52 -26.84
N ILE A 22 14.24 -10.79 -26.43
CA ILE A 22 14.54 -10.55 -25.01
C ILE A 22 13.41 -9.75 -24.36
N ALA A 23 12.93 -8.68 -25.00
CA ALA A 23 11.87 -7.83 -24.49
C ALA A 23 10.55 -8.61 -24.30
N ALA A 24 10.20 -9.50 -25.22
CA ALA A 24 8.99 -10.32 -25.14
C ALA A 24 8.93 -11.19 -23.87
N ILE A 25 10.07 -11.69 -23.40
CA ILE A 25 10.17 -12.51 -22.17
C ILE A 25 10.30 -11.61 -20.92
N ALA A 26 11.10 -10.55 -21.02
CA ALA A 26 11.43 -9.70 -19.88
C ALA A 26 10.26 -8.84 -19.40
N ILE A 27 9.48 -8.25 -20.31
CA ILE A 27 8.36 -7.35 -19.98
C ILE A 27 7.30 -8.02 -19.07
N PRO A 28 6.73 -9.20 -19.41
CA PRO A 28 5.72 -9.82 -18.54
C PRO A 28 6.29 -10.22 -17.17
N ASN A 29 7.54 -10.67 -17.12
CA ASN A 29 8.21 -11.00 -15.85
C ASN A 29 8.44 -9.77 -14.99
N LEU A 30 8.88 -8.66 -15.58
CA LEU A 30 9.06 -7.38 -14.89
C LEU A 30 7.73 -6.85 -14.34
N MET A 31 6.63 -6.99 -15.08
CA MET A 31 5.30 -6.61 -14.59
C MET A 31 4.89 -7.42 -13.37
N ARG A 32 5.11 -8.74 -13.37
CA ARG A 32 4.83 -9.60 -12.20
C ARG A 32 5.71 -9.26 -11.00
N ALA A 33 7.00 -9.02 -11.24
CA ALA A 33 7.94 -8.62 -10.19
C ALA A 33 7.53 -7.28 -9.56
N ARG A 34 7.09 -6.32 -10.36
CA ARG A 34 6.58 -5.03 -9.87
C ARG A 34 5.32 -5.20 -9.01
N MET A 35 4.37 -6.04 -9.42
CA MET A 35 3.18 -6.32 -8.61
C MET A 35 3.54 -6.98 -7.28
N ALA A 36 4.46 -7.95 -7.27
CA ALA A 36 4.93 -8.58 -6.02
C ALA A 36 5.63 -7.58 -5.08
N ALA A 37 6.41 -6.64 -5.63
CA ALA A 37 7.03 -5.57 -4.86
C ALA A 37 5.99 -4.59 -4.28
N ASN A 38 4.96 -4.27 -5.06
CA ASN A 38 3.84 -3.43 -4.63
C ASN A 38 3.04 -4.09 -3.51
N ASP A 39 2.71 -5.39 -3.65
CA ASP A 39 2.04 -6.20 -2.64
C ASP A 39 2.84 -6.19 -1.31
N SER A 40 4.16 -6.37 -1.39
CA SER A 40 5.05 -6.34 -0.23
C SER A 40 5.09 -4.95 0.42
N SER A 41 5.16 -3.88 -0.39
CA SER A 41 5.07 -2.51 0.10
C SER A 41 3.72 -2.23 0.76
N ALA A 42 2.63 -2.80 0.25
CA ALA A 42 1.29 -2.59 0.82
C ALA A 42 1.16 -3.29 2.18
N ALA A 43 1.61 -4.54 2.28
CA ALA A 43 1.66 -5.25 3.55
C ALA A 43 2.50 -4.50 4.60
N ALA A 44 3.66 -3.96 4.21
CA ALA A 44 4.49 -3.14 5.09
C ALA A 44 3.81 -1.84 5.52
N SER A 45 3.19 -1.11 4.59
CA SER A 45 2.43 0.11 4.89
C SER A 45 1.29 -0.14 5.88
N VAL A 46 0.50 -1.20 5.72
CA VAL A 46 -0.60 -1.53 6.65
C VAL A 46 -0.05 -1.87 8.04
N ARG A 47 1.08 -2.58 8.14
CA ARG A 47 1.75 -2.83 9.44
C ARG A 47 2.25 -1.54 10.10
N MET A 48 2.78 -0.60 9.32
CA MET A 48 3.16 0.72 9.84
C MET A 48 1.94 1.48 10.36
N ILE A 49 0.84 1.45 9.62
CA ILE A 49 -0.44 2.03 10.05
C ILE A 49 -0.88 1.40 11.38
N ASN A 50 -0.91 0.08 11.50
CA ASN A 50 -1.28 -0.59 12.75
C ASN A 50 -0.43 -0.14 13.95
N THR A 51 0.88 -0.02 13.74
CA THR A 51 1.81 0.42 14.79
C THR A 51 1.49 1.86 15.21
N ALA A 52 1.19 2.72 14.24
CA ALA A 52 0.83 4.11 14.49
C ALA A 52 -0.56 4.26 15.13
N GLU A 53 -1.55 3.46 14.73
CA GLU A 53 -2.86 3.39 15.37
C GLU A 53 -2.73 3.07 16.86
N ILE A 54 -1.96 2.02 17.21
CA ILE A 54 -1.70 1.63 18.60
C ILE A 54 -0.95 2.73 19.36
N ALA A 55 0.07 3.34 18.75
CA ALA A 55 0.81 4.44 19.35
C ALA A 55 -0.08 5.67 19.60
N TYR A 56 -0.97 6.00 18.66
CA TYR A 56 -1.94 7.09 18.79
C TYR A 56 -2.88 6.84 19.96
N PHE A 57 -3.46 5.64 20.05
CA PHE A 57 -4.34 5.26 21.15
C PHE A 57 -3.64 5.39 22.50
N GLY A 58 -2.37 5.00 22.59
CA GLY A 58 -1.55 5.17 23.80
C GLY A 58 -1.25 6.62 24.16
N ALA A 59 -1.09 7.51 23.17
CA ALA A 59 -0.82 8.94 23.40
C ALA A 59 -2.08 9.75 23.71
N TYR A 60 -3.23 9.38 23.12
CA TYR A 60 -4.49 10.12 23.17
C TYR A 60 -5.65 9.24 23.68
N THR A 61 -5.44 8.61 24.83
CA THR A 61 -6.34 7.58 25.42
C THR A 61 -7.79 8.02 25.60
N THR A 62 -8.07 9.31 25.79
CA THR A 62 -9.43 9.83 25.96
C THR A 62 -10.22 9.92 24.66
N LEU A 63 -9.56 9.82 23.50
CA LEU A 63 -10.18 9.93 22.17
C LEU A 63 -10.31 8.58 21.47
N GLY A 64 -9.44 7.63 21.80
CA GLY A 64 -9.34 6.35 21.10
C GLY A 64 -8.55 6.44 19.79
N TYR A 65 -8.80 5.52 18.86
CA TYR A 65 -8.19 5.49 17.54
C TYR A 65 -8.68 6.68 16.67
N PRO A 66 -7.82 7.26 15.82
CA PRO A 66 -8.17 8.36 14.92
C PRO A 66 -9.29 7.96 13.95
N ALA A 67 -10.21 8.88 13.68
CA ALA A 67 -11.28 8.66 12.69
C ALA A 67 -10.77 8.60 11.24
N GLY A 68 -9.51 8.99 10.98
CA GLY A 68 -8.94 9.03 9.64
C GLY A 68 -7.43 8.85 9.63
N LEU A 69 -6.92 8.24 8.55
CA LEU A 69 -5.50 7.96 8.33
C LEU A 69 -4.62 9.22 8.37
N THR A 70 -5.12 10.36 7.90
CA THR A 70 -4.37 11.62 7.85
C THR A 70 -3.94 12.10 9.24
N THR A 71 -4.72 11.79 10.27
CA THR A 71 -4.43 12.14 11.67
C THR A 71 -3.18 11.45 12.20
N LEU A 72 -2.79 10.30 11.65
CA LEU A 72 -1.56 9.60 12.04
C LEU A 72 -0.30 10.30 11.52
N GLY A 73 -0.40 11.16 10.51
CA GLY A 73 0.74 11.86 9.91
C GLY A 73 0.77 13.35 10.26
N GLY A 74 1.32 14.12 9.32
CA GLY A 74 1.40 15.57 9.35
C GLY A 74 2.57 16.09 8.51
N ALA A 75 2.34 17.19 7.79
CA ALA A 75 3.32 17.79 6.91
C ALA A 75 4.58 18.24 7.67
N SER A 76 5.75 18.11 7.02
CA SER A 76 7.03 18.55 7.61
C SER A 76 7.17 20.08 7.57
N PRO A 77 7.69 20.73 8.63
CA PRO A 77 8.07 20.15 9.92
C PRO A 77 6.84 19.77 10.75
N CYS A 78 6.81 18.53 11.23
CA CYS A 78 5.65 17.97 11.92
C CYS A 78 5.80 18.13 13.43
N THR A 79 4.79 18.71 14.08
CA THR A 79 4.68 18.81 15.54
C THR A 79 3.53 17.91 16.03
N PRO A 80 3.80 16.91 16.88
CA PRO A 80 2.78 15.99 17.36
C PRO A 80 1.62 16.72 18.05
N ALA A 81 0.42 16.53 17.53
CA ALA A 81 -0.83 17.02 18.09
C ALA A 81 -1.95 16.01 17.80
N ILE A 82 -3.11 16.19 18.42
CA ILE A 82 -4.27 15.31 18.25
C ILE A 82 -4.66 15.18 16.77
N ALA A 83 -4.62 16.28 16.00
CA ALA A 83 -4.98 16.26 14.58
C ALA A 83 -3.83 15.83 13.64
N THR A 84 -2.59 15.82 14.14
CA THR A 84 -1.36 15.57 13.37
C THR A 84 -0.35 14.86 14.27
N ALA A 85 -0.51 13.55 14.44
CA ALA A 85 0.24 12.79 15.43
C ALA A 85 1.72 12.56 15.05
N CYS A 86 2.08 12.76 13.78
CA CYS A 86 3.45 12.58 13.27
C CYS A 86 4.02 11.16 13.50
N LEU A 87 3.16 10.14 13.50
CA LEU A 87 3.51 8.73 13.77
C LEU A 87 3.91 7.97 12.50
N ILE A 88 3.39 8.39 11.35
CA ILE A 88 3.80 7.93 10.02
C ILE A 88 4.17 9.12 9.15
N ASP A 89 4.92 8.86 8.08
CA ASP A 89 5.23 9.87 7.07
C ASP A 89 3.95 10.41 6.40
N ASP A 90 3.95 11.71 6.10
CA ASP A 90 2.80 12.42 5.54
C ASP A 90 2.36 11.86 4.18
N PHE A 91 3.29 11.33 3.38
CA PHE A 91 2.95 10.69 2.11
C PHE A 91 2.10 9.43 2.33
N LEU A 92 2.34 8.64 3.38
CA LEU A 92 1.48 7.50 3.68
C LEU A 92 0.16 7.96 4.31
N ALA A 93 0.20 8.93 5.23
CA ALA A 93 -0.99 9.46 5.91
C ALA A 93 -2.01 10.08 4.94
N THR A 94 -1.52 10.70 3.87
CA THR A 94 -2.35 11.31 2.81
C THR A 94 -2.65 10.34 1.66
N ASN A 95 -2.39 9.04 1.82
CA ASN A 95 -2.57 8.05 0.77
C ASN A 95 -1.85 8.44 -0.54
N GLY A 96 -0.58 8.79 -0.46
CA GLY A 96 0.23 9.25 -1.58
C GLY A 96 -0.29 10.55 -2.21
N GLY A 97 -0.81 11.48 -1.41
CA GLY A 97 -1.51 12.67 -1.91
C GLY A 97 -2.82 12.34 -2.64
N GLY A 98 -3.50 11.27 -2.24
CA GLY A 98 -4.74 10.76 -2.84
C GLY A 98 -4.55 9.89 -4.09
N LEU A 99 -3.31 9.70 -4.56
CA LEU A 99 -2.99 8.89 -5.74
C LEU A 99 -2.61 7.44 -5.41
N GLY A 100 -2.50 7.12 -4.11
CA GLY A 100 -1.98 5.86 -3.63
C GLY A 100 -0.45 5.83 -3.55
N LYS A 101 0.06 4.87 -2.78
CA LYS A 101 1.48 4.57 -2.64
C LYS A 101 1.78 3.19 -3.23
N SER A 102 2.82 3.10 -4.07
CA SER A 102 3.28 1.84 -4.66
C SER A 102 2.15 1.04 -5.34
N GLY A 103 1.21 1.72 -6.04
CA GLY A 103 0.11 1.03 -6.70
C GLY A 103 -1.09 0.66 -5.81
N TYR A 104 -1.10 1.13 -4.56
CA TYR A 104 -2.14 0.81 -3.58
C TYR A 104 -2.72 2.08 -2.95
N ASN A 105 -4.03 2.09 -2.73
CA ASN A 105 -4.72 3.04 -1.87
C ASN A 105 -4.76 2.53 -0.43
N PHE A 106 -4.46 3.40 0.51
CA PHE A 106 -4.50 3.13 1.94
C PHE A 106 -5.59 3.98 2.60
N ASN A 107 -6.30 3.36 3.53
CA ASN A 107 -7.22 4.06 4.41
C ASN A 107 -7.14 3.44 5.81
N ALA A 108 -7.45 4.24 6.82
CA ALA A 108 -7.61 3.80 8.19
C ALA A 108 -8.69 4.62 8.86
N THR A 109 -9.57 3.96 9.59
CA THR A 109 -10.73 4.57 10.23
C THR A 109 -10.95 3.92 11.59
N GLY A 110 -10.87 4.73 12.63
CA GLY A 110 -11.32 4.39 13.97
C GLY A 110 -12.84 4.44 14.07
N SER A 111 -13.42 3.49 14.80
CA SER A 111 -14.86 3.42 15.06
C SER A 111 -15.13 2.96 16.49
N PRO A 112 -16.27 3.36 17.09
CA PRO A 112 -16.67 2.83 18.38
C PRO A 112 -17.34 1.45 18.23
N SER A 113 -16.98 0.51 19.10
CA SER A 113 -17.73 -0.71 19.35
C SER A 113 -19.13 -0.38 19.88
N ALA A 114 -20.06 -1.34 19.79
CA ALA A 114 -21.39 -1.19 20.38
C ALA A 114 -21.30 -0.86 21.88
N GLY A 115 -21.79 0.33 22.26
CA GLY A 115 -21.76 0.82 23.64
C GLY A 115 -20.51 1.61 24.05
N SER A 116 -19.51 1.74 23.16
CA SER A 116 -18.35 2.61 23.40
C SER A 116 -18.66 4.07 23.06
N THR A 117 -18.13 5.00 23.87
CA THR A 117 -18.19 6.45 23.61
C THR A 117 -16.93 6.98 22.91
N VAL A 118 -15.94 6.11 22.68
CA VAL A 118 -14.66 6.42 22.02
C VAL A 118 -14.38 5.40 20.93
N ASN A 119 -13.50 5.74 19.99
CA ASN A 119 -13.07 4.80 18.96
C ASN A 119 -12.14 3.74 19.56
N ASP A 120 -12.69 2.64 20.04
CA ASP A 120 -11.93 1.52 20.62
C ASP A 120 -11.63 0.41 19.59
N GLN A 121 -12.05 0.59 18.35
CA GLN A 121 -11.70 -0.23 17.20
C GLN A 121 -11.05 0.62 16.12
N PHE A 122 -10.20 0.01 15.32
CA PHE A 122 -9.80 0.60 14.04
C PHE A 122 -9.88 -0.42 12.93
N TYR A 123 -9.99 0.11 11.72
CA TYR A 123 -10.02 -0.66 10.51
C TYR A 123 -9.12 -0.01 9.47
N SER A 124 -8.01 -0.68 9.13
CA SER A 124 -7.06 -0.21 8.11
C SER A 124 -7.10 -1.11 6.87
N THR A 125 -6.84 -0.51 5.71
CA THR A 125 -6.90 -1.19 4.41
C THR A 125 -5.75 -0.79 3.50
N GLY A 126 -5.37 -1.72 2.63
CA GLY A 126 -4.50 -1.48 1.49
C GLY A 126 -5.12 -2.13 0.25
N THR A 127 -5.62 -1.34 -0.68
CA THR A 127 -6.35 -1.81 -1.87
C THR A 127 -5.60 -1.49 -3.16
N PRO A 128 -5.42 -2.43 -4.09
CA PRO A 128 -4.77 -2.13 -5.36
C PRO A 128 -5.53 -1.05 -6.14
N LEU A 129 -4.80 -0.14 -6.80
CA LEU A 129 -5.38 0.86 -7.71
C LEU A 129 -5.96 0.24 -8.99
N GLY A 130 -5.59 -1.00 -9.29
CA GLY A 130 -6.07 -1.77 -10.44
C GLY A 130 -5.33 -3.09 -10.64
N LEU A 131 -5.76 -3.86 -11.65
CA LEU A 131 -5.31 -5.24 -11.89
C LEU A 131 -3.82 -5.40 -12.24
N ARG A 132 -3.13 -4.31 -12.61
CA ARG A 132 -1.68 -4.30 -12.92
C ARG A 132 -0.83 -3.71 -11.80
N SER A 133 -1.47 -3.28 -10.71
CA SER A 133 -0.81 -2.58 -9.61
C SER A 133 -0.57 -3.47 -8.40
N GLY A 134 -1.41 -4.47 -8.17
CA GLY A 134 -1.28 -5.43 -7.09
C GLY A 134 -2.15 -6.65 -7.32
N THR A 135 -1.92 -7.72 -6.55
CA THR A 135 -2.62 -9.01 -6.75
C THR A 135 -3.79 -9.23 -5.81
N ARG A 136 -3.84 -8.51 -4.68
CA ARG A 136 -4.85 -8.69 -3.63
C ARG A 136 -4.99 -7.45 -2.74
N ALA A 137 -6.13 -7.31 -2.09
CA ALA A 137 -6.32 -6.31 -1.03
C ALA A 137 -5.93 -6.86 0.36
N TYR A 138 -5.55 -5.93 1.24
CA TYR A 138 -5.15 -6.17 2.62
C TYR A 138 -6.03 -5.39 3.57
N CYS A 139 -6.18 -5.91 4.78
CA CYS A 139 -6.77 -5.16 5.87
C CYS A 139 -6.19 -5.58 7.23
N SER A 140 -6.40 -4.75 8.24
CA SER A 140 -6.10 -5.09 9.62
C SER A 140 -7.06 -4.36 10.56
N VAL A 141 -7.19 -4.91 11.76
CA VAL A 141 -7.96 -4.32 12.86
C VAL A 141 -7.09 -4.19 14.12
N GLN A 142 -7.66 -3.84 15.28
CA GLN A 142 -6.91 -3.58 16.52
C GLN A 142 -6.16 -4.77 17.12
N ASP A 143 -6.35 -5.98 16.60
CA ASP A 143 -5.48 -7.11 16.91
C ASP A 143 -4.11 -7.03 16.20
N ALA A 144 -3.91 -6.02 15.34
CA ALA A 144 -2.74 -5.79 14.51
C ALA A 144 -2.38 -6.96 13.57
N VAL A 145 -3.29 -7.89 13.36
CA VAL A 145 -3.10 -9.03 12.46
C VAL A 145 -3.43 -8.60 11.04
N LEU A 146 -2.41 -8.58 10.19
CA LEU A 146 -2.57 -8.34 8.77
C LEU A 146 -3.30 -9.52 8.12
N ARG A 147 -4.42 -9.22 7.47
CA ARG A 147 -5.25 -10.17 6.74
C ARG A 147 -5.28 -9.83 5.26
N LEU A 148 -5.55 -10.83 4.44
CA LEU A 148 -5.50 -10.72 2.99
C LEU A 148 -6.74 -11.31 2.33
N GLN A 149 -7.19 -10.65 1.27
CA GLN A 149 -8.16 -11.24 0.37
C GLN A 149 -7.52 -12.36 -0.47
N PRO A 150 -8.34 -13.30 -0.99
CA PRO A 150 -7.88 -14.27 -1.98
C PRO A 150 -7.20 -13.58 -3.17
N SER A 151 -6.18 -14.24 -3.73
CA SER A 151 -5.46 -13.72 -4.89
C SER A 151 -6.42 -13.46 -6.05
N GLY A 152 -6.29 -12.31 -6.71
CA GLY A 152 -7.18 -11.86 -7.78
C GLY A 152 -8.36 -11.01 -7.29
N ASN A 153 -8.67 -11.03 -5.99
CA ASN A 153 -9.61 -10.08 -5.42
C ASN A 153 -8.88 -8.79 -5.02
N ILE A 154 -9.06 -7.77 -5.84
CA ILE A 154 -8.44 -6.44 -5.68
C ILE A 154 -9.42 -5.40 -5.12
N THR A 155 -10.60 -5.83 -4.68
CA THR A 155 -11.62 -4.92 -4.19
C THR A 155 -11.34 -4.48 -2.77
N LEU A 156 -11.83 -3.30 -2.41
CA LEU A 156 -11.79 -2.84 -1.04
C LEU A 156 -12.49 -3.83 -0.11
N VAL A 157 -11.80 -4.25 0.95
CA VAL A 157 -12.45 -4.94 2.07
C VAL A 157 -13.45 -3.93 2.65
N ALA A 158 -14.73 -4.30 2.75
CA ALA A 158 -15.77 -3.30 2.92
C ALA A 158 -15.93 -2.75 4.35
N SER A 159 -15.49 -3.51 5.37
CA SER A 159 -15.73 -3.15 6.76
C SER A 159 -14.80 -3.88 7.73
N TYR A 160 -14.81 -3.39 8.98
CA TYR A 160 -14.21 -4.06 10.14
C TYR A 160 -14.60 -5.55 10.22
N ASN A 161 -15.90 -5.84 10.23
CA ASN A 161 -16.40 -7.22 10.33
C ASN A 161 -15.96 -8.08 9.13
N ALA A 162 -15.96 -7.51 7.91
CA ALA A 162 -15.47 -8.22 6.74
C ALA A 162 -13.98 -8.56 6.88
N CYS A 163 -13.18 -7.66 7.45
CA CYS A 163 -11.77 -7.89 7.68
C CYS A 163 -11.55 -9.06 8.64
N GLU A 164 -12.24 -9.12 9.76
CA GLU A 164 -12.05 -10.18 10.77
C GLU A 164 -12.29 -11.59 10.22
N THR A 165 -13.16 -11.74 9.23
CA THR A 165 -13.44 -13.03 8.57
C THR A 165 -12.35 -13.50 7.60
N LEU A 166 -11.41 -12.63 7.24
CA LEU A 166 -10.32 -12.96 6.31
C LEU A 166 -9.20 -13.72 7.01
N SER A 167 -8.51 -14.56 6.24
CA SER A 167 -7.39 -15.34 6.76
C SER A 167 -6.21 -14.41 7.12
N PRO A 168 -5.54 -14.68 8.25
CA PRO A 168 -4.31 -13.98 8.61
C PRO A 168 -3.22 -14.27 7.57
N MET A 169 -2.36 -13.29 7.32
CA MET A 169 -1.18 -13.50 6.50
C MET A 169 -0.20 -14.39 7.26
N GLY A 170 0.05 -15.59 6.74
CA GLY A 170 1.07 -16.49 7.27
C GLY A 170 2.45 -15.82 7.18
N ASN A 171 3.26 -15.97 8.23
CA ASN A 171 4.67 -15.58 8.22
C ASN A 171 5.49 -16.48 7.32
#